data_AF-A0A9E3U204-F1
#
_entry.id   AF-A0A9E3U204-F1
#
_cell.length_a   1.000
_cell.length_b   1.000
_cell.length_c   1.000
_cell.angle_alpha   90.00
_cell.angle_beta   90.00
_cell.angle_gamma   90.00
#
_symmetry.space_group_name_H-M   'P 1'
#
loop_
_entity.id
_entity.type
_entity.pdbx_description
1 polymer ?
#
loop_
_entity_poly.entity_id
_entity_poly.type
_entity_poly.pdbx_seq_one_letter_code
_entity_poly.pdbx_strand_id
1 'polypeptide(L)'
;DVLEAVAEQSPEDVNDVWAAVDAQREQWFAARFRRAANGTWRADEETAIVDAAPFAAQLGPGDALTGPVVARLRVSLPAGVKVVPLEHALPLAETIGRLAQRQYAAGRRDDLWTLAPLYFRPSAAEENAVEKLSTSG
;
A
#
# COMPACT_ATOMS: atom_id res chain seq x y z
N ASP A 1 -5.74 7.05 -0.67
CA ASP A 1 -5.16 5.87 0.01
C ASP A 1 -3.65 6.11 0.22
N VAL A 2 -3.03 5.56 1.27
CA VAL A 2 -1.57 5.63 1.49
C VAL A 2 -0.80 4.88 0.39
N LEU A 3 -1.30 3.72 -0.05
CA LEU A 3 -0.66 2.92 -1.09
C LEU A 3 -0.65 3.65 -2.44
N GLU A 4 -1.76 4.28 -2.80
CA GLU A 4 -1.86 5.16 -3.97
C GLU A 4 -0.92 6.36 -3.86
N ALA A 5 -0.79 6.96 -2.67
CA ALA A 5 0.08 8.11 -2.46
C ALA A 5 1.57 7.76 -2.67
N VAL A 6 2.02 6.59 -2.25
CA VAL A 6 3.42 6.17 -2.50
C VAL A 6 3.64 5.66 -3.93
N ALA A 7 2.62 5.11 -4.59
CA ALA A 7 2.67 4.80 -6.02
C ALA A 7 2.83 6.08 -6.87
N GLU A 8 2.07 7.13 -6.56
CA GLU A 8 2.12 8.44 -7.24
C GLU A 8 3.48 9.15 -7.16
N GLN A 9 4.29 8.81 -6.16
CA GLN A 9 5.63 9.36 -5.96
C GLN A 9 6.72 8.58 -6.68
N SER A 10 6.37 7.47 -7.33
CA SER A 10 7.33 6.66 -8.08
C SER A 10 7.96 7.49 -9.20
N PRO A 11 9.28 7.32 -9.44
CA PRO A 11 10.01 8.00 -10.51
C PRO A 11 9.38 7.82 -11.90
N GLU A 12 9.72 8.70 -12.85
CA GLU A 12 9.16 8.69 -14.20
C GLU A 12 9.48 7.42 -15.00
N ASP A 13 10.58 6.75 -14.69
CA ASP A 13 10.98 5.50 -15.31
C ASP A 13 10.27 4.26 -14.70
N VAL A 14 9.35 4.47 -13.77
CA VAL A 14 8.47 3.44 -13.18
C VAL A 14 7.03 3.65 -13.67
N ASN A 15 6.53 2.67 -14.42
CA ASN A 15 5.16 2.64 -14.93
C ASN A 15 4.29 1.54 -14.29
N ASP A 16 4.90 0.64 -13.53
CA ASP A 16 4.26 -0.46 -12.82
C ASP A 16 5.00 -0.63 -11.49
N VAL A 17 4.26 -0.64 -10.38
CA VAL A 17 4.85 -0.68 -9.04
C VAL A 17 3.94 -1.40 -8.05
N TRP A 18 4.56 -2.23 -7.23
CA TRP A 18 3.99 -2.73 -5.99
C TRP A 18 4.18 -1.68 -4.89
N ALA A 19 3.09 -1.15 -4.37
CA ALA A 19 3.11 -0.32 -3.17
C ALA A 19 2.82 -1.21 -1.95
N ALA A 20 3.67 -1.12 -0.93
CA ALA A 20 3.49 -1.90 0.29
C ALA A 20 3.72 -1.08 1.57
N VAL A 21 2.87 -1.32 2.57
CA VAL A 21 3.03 -0.81 3.94
C VAL A 21 3.02 -1.97 4.93
N ASP A 22 3.71 -1.82 6.05
CA ASP A 22 3.82 -2.85 7.10
C ASP A 22 2.44 -3.10 7.74
N ALA A 23 1.95 -4.34 7.64
CA ALA A 23 0.71 -4.80 8.27
C ALA A 23 0.95 -5.47 9.64
N GLN A 24 2.19 -5.44 10.13
CA GLN A 24 2.71 -6.16 11.29
C GLN A 24 2.71 -7.68 11.07
N ARG A 25 3.15 -8.46 12.07
CA ARG A 25 3.15 -9.94 12.05
C ARG A 25 3.81 -10.53 10.79
N GLU A 26 4.86 -9.88 10.29
CA GLU A 26 5.58 -10.29 9.07
C GLU A 26 4.71 -10.25 7.79
N GLN A 27 3.66 -9.42 7.78
CA GLN A 27 2.76 -9.22 6.66
C GLN A 27 2.81 -7.78 6.15
N TRP A 28 2.41 -7.58 4.90
CA TRP A 28 2.26 -6.28 4.27
C TRP A 28 0.83 -6.10 3.75
N PHE A 29 0.35 -4.85 3.78
CA PHE A 29 -0.72 -4.44 2.87
C PHE A 29 -0.05 -4.08 1.54
N ALA A 30 -0.38 -4.80 0.48
CA ALA A 30 0.21 -4.63 -0.84
C ALA A 30 -0.87 -4.42 -1.90
N ALA A 31 -0.61 -3.54 -2.86
CA ALA A 31 -1.42 -3.34 -4.05
C ALA A 31 -0.50 -3.03 -5.24
N ARG A 32 -0.93 -3.42 -6.44
CA ARG A 32 -0.21 -3.13 -7.68
C ARG A 32 -0.83 -1.94 -8.38
N PHE A 33 -0.01 -0.98 -8.77
CA PHE A 33 -0.45 0.20 -9.51
C PHE A 33 0.23 0.27 -10.86
N ARG A 34 -0.50 0.71 -11.88
CA ARG A 34 0.06 1.04 -13.20
C ARG A 34 -0.21 2.49 -13.58
N ARG A 35 0.79 3.13 -14.17
CA ARG A 35 0.70 4.49 -14.70
C ARG A 35 0.11 4.44 -16.10
N ALA A 36 -1.04 5.06 -16.28
CA ALA A 36 -1.66 5.20 -17.60
C ALA A 36 -0.94 6.27 -18.45
N ALA A 37 -1.19 6.28 -19.76
CA ALA A 37 -0.56 7.21 -20.71
C ALA A 37 -0.79 8.70 -20.38
N ASN A 38 -1.86 9.02 -19.65
CA ASN A 38 -2.16 10.38 -19.16
C ASN A 38 -1.44 10.73 -17.84
N GLY A 39 -0.54 9.87 -17.37
CA GLY A 39 0.24 10.04 -16.14
C GLY A 39 -0.49 9.67 -14.85
N THR A 40 -1.78 9.29 -14.90
CA THR A 40 -2.54 8.89 -13.70
C THR A 40 -2.25 7.45 -13.31
N TRP A 41 -2.06 7.21 -12.02
CA TRP A 41 -1.96 5.85 -11.49
C TRP A 41 -3.33 5.23 -11.26
N ARG A 42 -3.42 3.92 -11.47
CA ARG A 42 -4.61 3.11 -11.18
C ARG A 42 -4.20 1.81 -10.53
N ALA A 43 -4.99 1.36 -9.55
CA ALA A 43 -4.85 0.03 -9.00
C ALA A 43 -5.17 -0.99 -10.10
N ASP A 44 -4.22 -1.87 -10.37
CA ASP A 44 -4.35 -3.02 -11.25
C ASP A 44 -4.66 -4.27 -10.43
N GLU A 45 -4.13 -4.33 -9.21
CA GLU A 45 -4.51 -5.30 -8.18
C GLU A 45 -4.91 -4.55 -6.90
N GLU A 46 -6.05 -4.94 -6.32
CA GLU A 46 -6.58 -4.33 -5.10
C GLU A 46 -5.70 -4.63 -3.88
N THR A 47 -5.83 -3.81 -2.84
CA THR A 47 -5.10 -3.96 -1.58
C THR A 47 -5.40 -5.29 -0.91
N ALA A 48 -4.38 -6.10 -0.68
CA ALA A 48 -4.46 -7.37 0.02
C ALA A 48 -3.44 -7.44 1.17
N ILE A 49 -3.74 -8.25 2.18
CA ILE A 49 -2.76 -8.67 3.19
C ILE A 49 -1.97 -9.84 2.61
N VAL A 50 -0.64 -9.71 2.57
CA VAL A 50 0.27 -10.74 2.06
C VAL A 50 1.37 -11.03 3.08
N ASP A 51 1.85 -12.27 3.14
CA ASP A 51 3.03 -12.61 3.93
C ASP A 51 4.28 -12.03 3.25
N ALA A 52 5.07 -11.26 4.00
CA ALA A 52 6.16 -10.45 3.45
C ALA A 52 7.23 -11.28 2.74
N ALA A 53 7.66 -12.40 3.33
CA ALA A 53 8.72 -13.23 2.76
C ALA A 53 8.25 -13.99 1.50
N PRO A 54 7.11 -14.71 1.51
CA PRO A 54 6.58 -15.34 0.30
C PRO A 54 6.29 -14.34 -0.82
N PHE A 55 5.73 -13.17 -0.48
CA PHE A 55 5.44 -12.14 -1.47
C PHE A 55 6.71 -11.56 -2.08
N ALA A 56 7.69 -11.17 -1.26
CA ALA A 56 8.98 -10.66 -1.74
C ALA A 56 9.71 -11.66 -2.66
N ALA A 57 9.61 -12.96 -2.37
CA ALA A 57 10.21 -14.02 -3.17
C ALA A 57 9.52 -14.23 -4.53
N GLN A 58 8.26 -13.79 -4.69
CA GLN A 58 7.53 -13.88 -5.95
C GLN A 58 7.84 -12.72 -6.91
N LEU A 59 8.39 -11.61 -6.40
CA LEU A 59 8.79 -10.49 -7.23
C LEU A 59 9.90 -10.92 -8.21
N GLY A 60 9.82 -10.42 -9.44
CA GLY A 60 10.71 -10.79 -10.52
C GLY A 60 11.55 -9.62 -11.06
N PRO A 61 12.51 -9.94 -11.95
CA PRO A 61 13.21 -8.92 -12.72
C PRO A 61 12.23 -8.00 -13.45
N GLY A 62 12.39 -6.69 -13.28
CA GLY A 62 11.52 -5.68 -13.87
C GLY A 62 10.37 -5.21 -12.99
N ASP A 63 10.06 -5.93 -11.90
CA ASP A 63 9.12 -5.42 -10.89
C ASP A 63 9.75 -4.26 -10.10
N ALA A 64 8.91 -3.32 -9.68
CA ALA A 64 9.31 -2.26 -8.77
C ALA A 64 8.53 -2.34 -7.44
N LEU A 65 9.21 -2.09 -6.32
CA LEU A 65 8.63 -2.05 -4.99
C LEU A 65 8.81 -0.65 -4.37
N THR A 66 7.72 -0.06 -3.90
CA THR A 66 7.68 1.22 -3.18
C THR A 66 6.92 1.10 -1.85
N GLY A 67 7.02 2.13 -1.03
CA GLY A 67 6.34 2.25 0.25
C GLY A 67 7.26 2.09 1.46
N PRO A 68 6.80 2.40 2.68
CA PRO A 68 7.62 2.43 3.88
C PRO A 68 8.31 1.11 4.23
N VAL A 69 7.82 -0.03 3.71
CA VAL A 69 8.44 -1.35 3.92
C VAL A 69 9.88 -1.41 3.41
N VAL A 70 10.23 -0.61 2.40
CA VAL A 70 11.59 -0.61 1.80
C VAL A 70 12.65 -0.15 2.79
N ALA A 71 12.30 0.73 3.74
CA ALA A 71 13.23 1.21 4.77
C ALA A 71 13.60 0.15 5.82
N ARG A 72 12.73 -0.85 5.98
CA ARG A 72 12.82 -1.89 7.02
C ARG A 72 12.78 -3.28 6.43
N LEU A 73 13.21 -3.43 5.18
CA LEU A 73 13.14 -4.69 4.45
C LEU A 73 13.95 -5.75 5.21
N ARG A 74 13.25 -6.72 5.83
CA ARG A 74 13.87 -7.85 6.56
C ARG A 74 14.01 -9.11 5.71
N VAL A 75 13.49 -9.05 4.50
CA VAL A 75 13.44 -10.15 3.53
C VAL A 75 14.34 -9.79 2.35
N SER A 76 14.96 -10.79 1.73
CA SER A 76 15.76 -10.56 0.53
C SER A 76 14.86 -10.45 -0.70
N LEU A 77 15.15 -9.51 -1.59
CA LEU A 77 14.48 -9.43 -2.90
C LEU A 77 15.26 -10.21 -3.94
N PRO A 78 14.57 -10.84 -4.91
CA PRO A 78 15.21 -11.40 -6.09
C PRO A 78 16.01 -10.36 -6.88
N ALA A 79 17.05 -10.82 -7.57
CA ALA A 79 17.87 -9.95 -8.41
C ALA A 79 17.03 -9.34 -9.55
N GLY A 80 17.23 -8.05 -9.82
CA GLY A 80 16.50 -7.33 -10.86
C GLY A 80 15.17 -6.71 -10.42
N VAL A 81 14.74 -6.91 -9.17
CA VAL A 81 13.66 -6.12 -8.57
C VAL A 81 14.18 -4.72 -8.28
N LYS A 82 13.46 -3.70 -8.77
CA LYS A 82 13.78 -2.30 -8.52
C LYS A 82 13.17 -1.85 -7.19
N VAL A 83 13.99 -1.35 -6.27
CA VAL A 83 13.50 -0.69 -5.06
C VAL A 83 13.42 0.80 -5.31
N VAL A 84 12.24 1.38 -5.16
CA VAL A 84 12.05 2.84 -5.27
C VAL A 84 12.80 3.54 -4.13
N PRO A 85 13.57 4.61 -4.40
CA PRO A 85 14.32 5.34 -3.38
C PRO A 85 13.42 5.80 -2.22
N LEU A 86 13.97 5.82 -1.00
CA LEU A 86 13.20 6.08 0.20
C LEU A 86 12.52 7.46 0.20
N GLU A 87 13.13 8.48 -0.41
CA GLU A 87 12.53 9.81 -0.59
C GLU A 87 11.20 9.80 -1.35
N HIS A 88 10.98 8.78 -2.18
CA HIS A 88 9.77 8.57 -2.98
C HIS A 88 8.85 7.50 -2.37
N ALA A 89 9.31 6.77 -1.35
CA ALA A 89 8.61 5.64 -0.75
C ALA A 89 7.86 6.00 0.54
N LEU A 90 7.98 7.23 1.04
CA LEU A 90 7.20 7.73 2.17
C LEU A 90 6.04 8.61 1.69
N PRO A 91 4.84 8.53 2.28
CA PRO A 91 3.71 9.36 1.87
C PRO A 91 3.95 10.84 2.22
N LEU A 92 4.04 11.71 1.22
CA LEU A 92 4.16 13.16 1.40
C LEU A 92 2.79 13.85 1.42
N ALA A 93 2.64 14.84 2.32
CA ALA A 93 1.42 15.63 2.45
C ALA A 93 1.05 16.39 1.15
N GLU A 94 2.06 16.86 0.42
CA GLU A 94 1.87 17.49 -0.89
C GLU A 94 1.20 16.54 -1.89
N THR A 95 1.67 15.30 -1.98
CA THR A 95 1.10 14.27 -2.87
C THR A 95 -0.34 13.97 -2.50
N ILE A 96 -0.63 13.85 -1.21
CA ILE A 96 -1.99 13.67 -0.69
C ILE A 96 -2.89 14.84 -1.10
N GLY A 97 -2.42 16.09 -0.95
CA GLY A 97 -3.15 17.29 -1.36
C GLY A 97 -3.47 17.32 -2.85
N ARG A 98 -2.50 16.97 -3.71
CA ARG A 98 -2.70 16.89 -5.16
C ARG A 98 -3.69 15.80 -5.56
N LEU A 99 -3.67 14.65 -4.87
CA LEU A 99 -4.67 13.60 -5.07
C LEU A 99 -6.06 14.06 -4.65
N ALA A 100 -6.18 14.69 -3.48
CA ALA A 100 -7.45 15.24 -2.99
C ALA A 100 -8.03 16.30 -3.95
N GLN A 101 -7.19 17.19 -4.49
CA GLN A 101 -7.61 18.17 -5.49
C GLN A 101 -8.17 17.50 -6.76
N ARG A 102 -7.49 16.46 -7.27
CA ARG A 102 -7.95 15.69 -8.44
C ARG A 102 -9.28 14.98 -8.17
N GLN A 103 -9.46 14.40 -6.99
CA GLN A 103 -10.72 13.78 -6.60
C GLN A 103 -11.85 14.80 -6.48
N TYR A 104 -11.59 15.94 -5.82
CA TYR A 104 -12.55 17.03 -5.66
C TYR A 104 -13.03 17.58 -7.02
N ALA A 105 -12.10 17.79 -7.95
CA ALA A 105 -12.41 18.25 -9.30
C ALA A 105 -13.24 17.22 -10.10
N ALA A 106 -13.05 15.93 -9.82
CA ALA A 106 -13.85 14.84 -10.40
C ALA A 106 -15.18 14.59 -9.67
N GLY A 107 -15.57 15.46 -8.73
CA GLY A 107 -16.81 15.35 -7.96
C GLY A 107 -16.79 14.26 -6.88
N ARG A 108 -15.65 13.59 -6.65
CA ARG A 108 -15.49 12.60 -5.57
C ARG A 108 -15.14 13.32 -4.27
N ARG A 109 -15.99 13.16 -3.28
CA ARG A 109 -15.85 13.75 -1.94
C ARG A 109 -16.45 12.78 -0.94
N ASP A 110 -15.76 12.60 0.18
CA ASP A 110 -16.30 11.86 1.31
C ASP A 110 -17.18 12.78 2.16
N ASP A 111 -18.21 12.22 2.78
CA ASP A 111 -18.98 12.90 3.83
C ASP A 111 -18.19 12.82 5.14
N LEU A 112 -18.06 13.97 5.82
CA LEU A 112 -17.38 14.08 7.10
C LEU A 112 -17.95 13.11 8.14
N TRP A 113 -19.26 12.84 8.07
CA TRP A 113 -19.94 11.94 9.00
C TRP A 113 -19.75 10.45 8.65
N THR A 114 -19.36 10.13 7.42
CA THR A 114 -19.09 8.75 6.97
C THR A 114 -17.60 8.45 6.83
N LEU A 115 -16.73 9.40 7.17
CA LEU A 115 -15.29 9.23 7.06
C LEU A 115 -14.82 8.19 8.08
N ALA A 116 -14.61 6.97 7.60
CA ALA A 116 -14.10 5.86 8.39
C ALA A 116 -12.67 5.52 7.96
N PRO A 117 -11.75 5.25 8.89
CA PRO A 117 -10.47 4.67 8.53
C PRO A 117 -10.68 3.30 7.86
N LEU A 118 -9.88 3.00 6.82
CA LEU A 118 -9.87 1.68 6.19
C LEU A 118 -9.18 0.67 7.12
N TYR A 119 -9.97 0.01 7.96
CA TYR A 119 -9.50 -1.07 8.83
C TYR A 119 -9.61 -2.42 8.11
N PHE A 120 -8.48 -2.94 7.66
CA PHE A 120 -8.40 -4.26 7.02
C PHE A 120 -8.31 -5.42 8.02
N ARG A 121 -8.24 -5.13 9.33
CA ARG A 121 -8.33 -6.13 10.40
C ARG A 121 -9.14 -5.61 11.60
N PRO A 122 -9.84 -6.49 12.34
CA PRO A 122 -10.35 -6.17 13.66
C PRO A 122 -9.21 -5.76 14.59
N SER A 123 -9.51 -4.87 15.53
CA SER A 123 -8.59 -4.50 16.59
C SER A 123 -8.25 -5.70 17.48
N ALA A 124 -7.11 -5.66 18.17
CA ALA A 124 -6.73 -6.70 19.12
C ALA A 124 -7.76 -6.87 20.25
N ALA A 125 -8.55 -5.83 20.55
CA ALA A 125 -9.66 -5.92 21.50
C ALA A 125 -10.80 -6.81 20.98
N GLU A 126 -11.08 -6.76 19.68
CA GLU A 126 -12.11 -7.58 19.02
C GLU A 126 -11.64 -9.03 18.84
N GLU A 127 -10.36 -9.29 18.51
CA GLU A 127 -9.77 -10.64 18.48
C GLU A 127 -9.88 -11.34 19.86
N ASN A 128 -9.51 -10.63 20.94
CA ASN A 128 -9.55 -11.16 22.31
C ASN A 128 -10.98 -11.42 22.83
N ALA A 129 -11.97 -10.68 22.35
CA ALA A 129 -13.37 -10.86 22.73
C ALA A 129 -13.93 -12.18 22.16
N VAL A 130 -13.57 -12.51 20.92
CA VAL A 130 -13.96 -13.76 20.26
C VAL A 130 -13.31 -14.97 20.93
N GLU A 131 -12.03 -14.85 21.32
CA GLU A 131 -11.31 -15.93 22.00
C GLU A 131 -11.93 -16.25 23.39
N LYS A 132 -12.35 -15.23 24.13
CA LYS A 132 -13.01 -15.39 25.43
C LYS A 132 -14.40 -16.02 25.34
N LEU A 133 -15.17 -15.71 24.28
CA LEU A 133 -16.47 -16.37 24.05
C LEU A 133 -16.31 -17.84 23.65
N SER A 134 -15.24 -18.19 22.96
CA SER A 134 -14.99 -19.55 22.46
C SER A 134 -14.47 -20.52 23.53
N THR A 135 -13.87 -20.00 24.60
CA THR A 135 -13.25 -20.80 25.69
C THR A 135 -14.17 -20.96 26.91
N SER A 136 -15.38 -20.39 26.88
CA SER A 136 -16.38 -20.49 27.96
C SER A 136 -17.61 -21.34 27.57
N GLY A 137 -17.50 -22.17 26.53
CA GLY A 137 -18.54 -23.09 26.05
C GLY A 137 -18.26 -24.55 26.40
#